data_AF-A0A8T4NJL0-F1
#
_entry.id   AF-A0A8T4NJL0-F1
#
_cell.length_a   1.000
_cell.length_b   1.000
_cell.length_c   1.000
_cell.angle_alpha   90.00
_cell.angle_beta   90.00
_cell.angle_gamma   90.00
#
_symmetry.space_group_name_H-M   'P 1'
#
loop_
_entity.id
_entity.type
_entity.pdbx_description
1 polymer ?
#
loop_
_entity_poly.entity_id
_entity_poly.type
_entity_poly.pdbx_seq_one_letter_code
_entity_poly.pdbx_strand_id
1 'polypeptide(L)' 'MKKEILTNKSRFGLYNLALERIDECQTSTGGIASFPDVFEKICRSFSIKKKEAWELLFMLRDFGMIEIVPFKGVIVK' A
#
# COMPACT_ATOMS: atom_id res chain seq x y z
N MET A 1 -4.41 -35.40 24.50
CA MET A 1 -4.52 -34.89 23.12
C MET A 1 -3.59 -33.70 22.96
N LYS A 2 -2.53 -33.83 22.15
CA LYS A 2 -1.66 -32.71 21.77
C LYS A 2 -2.45 -31.85 20.78
N LYS A 3 -2.72 -30.59 21.10
CA LYS A 3 -3.24 -29.63 20.11
C LYS A 3 -2.05 -29.11 19.32
N GLU A 4 -1.98 -29.52 18.06
CA GLU A 4 -1.05 -29.00 17.07
C GLU A 4 -1.19 -27.49 16.90
N ILE A 5 -0.03 -26.90 16.64
CA ILE A 5 0.25 -25.50 16.40
C ILE A 5 -0.33 -25.10 15.04
N LEU A 6 -1.25 -24.14 15.00
CA LEU A 6 -1.55 -23.39 13.78
C LEU A 6 -1.12 -21.94 14.02
N THR A 7 0.15 -21.68 13.71
CA THR A 7 0.67 -20.34 13.49
C THR A 7 -0.20 -19.65 12.45
N ASN A 8 -1.11 -18.78 12.90
CA ASN A 8 -1.86 -17.86 12.05
C ASN A 8 -0.91 -16.75 11.54
N LYS A 9 0.18 -17.12 10.87
CA LYS A 9 1.01 -16.21 10.07
C LYS A 9 0.22 -15.95 8.80
N SER A 10 -0.66 -14.95 8.89
CA SER A 10 -1.43 -14.44 7.76
C SER A 10 -0.55 -14.33 6.52
N ARG A 11 -1.06 -14.90 5.42
CA ARG A 11 -0.49 -14.82 4.07
C ARG A 11 -0.68 -13.40 3.52
N PHE A 12 -0.13 -12.39 4.19
CA PHE A 12 -0.18 -11.00 3.72
C PHE A 12 0.71 -10.88 2.47
N GLY A 13 0.08 -10.88 1.29
CA GLY A 13 0.76 -10.70 0.01
C GLY A 13 1.35 -9.29 -0.16
N LEU A 14 2.26 -9.12 -1.12
CA LEU A 14 2.94 -7.85 -1.41
C LEU A 14 1.97 -6.68 -1.64
N TYR A 15 0.77 -6.94 -2.16
CA TYR A 15 -0.26 -5.92 -2.37
C TYR A 15 -0.84 -5.38 -1.06
N ASN A 16 -1.14 -6.25 -0.10
CA ASN A 16 -1.62 -5.83 1.22
C ASN A 16 -0.53 -5.04 1.95
N LEU A 17 0.73 -5.46 1.81
CA LEU A 17 1.86 -4.71 2.34
C LEU A 17 1.95 -3.32 1.68
N ALA A 18 1.72 -3.22 0.37
CA ALA A 18 1.73 -1.92 -0.32
C ALA A 18 0.62 -1.01 0.19
N LEU A 19 -0.60 -1.54 0.38
CA LEU A 19 -1.72 -0.79 0.94
C LEU A 19 -1.43 -0.31 2.36
N GLU A 20 -0.90 -1.17 3.22
CA GLU A 20 -0.51 -0.82 4.59
C GLU A 20 0.54 0.32 4.59
N ARG A 21 1.53 0.24 3.69
CA ARG A 21 2.54 1.31 3.55
C ARG A 21 1.94 2.62 3.04
N ILE A 22 0.93 2.59 2.17
CA ILE A 22 0.23 3.80 1.71
C ILE A 22 -0.64 4.39 2.83
N ASP A 23 -1.32 3.53 3.61
CA ASP A 23 -2.18 3.93 4.71
C ASP A 23 -1.40 4.64 5.84
N GLU A 24 -0.17 4.18 6.11
CA GLU A 24 0.77 4.85 7.03
C GLU A 24 1.14 6.29 6.62
N CYS A 25 0.95 6.66 5.35
CA CYS A 25 1.18 8.03 4.87
C CYS A 25 -0.04 8.95 5.09
N GLN A 26 -1.18 8.42 5.53
CA GLN A 26 -2.36 9.22 5.81
C GLN A 26 -2.27 9.85 7.21
N THR A 27 -2.62 11.13 7.33
CA THR A 27 -2.68 11.84 8.62
C THR A 27 -3.92 11.51 9.45
N SER A 28 -4.96 11.01 8.79
CA SER A 28 -6.21 10.51 9.40
C SER A 28 -6.72 9.34 8.58
N THR A 29 -7.46 8.42 9.20
CA THR A 29 -8.08 7.27 8.50
C THR A 29 -8.95 7.73 7.33
N GLY A 30 -8.68 7.22 6.12
CA GLY A 30 -9.36 7.64 4.89
C GLY A 30 -8.89 9.00 4.34
N GLY A 31 -7.76 9.51 4.85
CA GLY A 31 -7.14 10.75 4.39
C GLY A 31 -6.42 10.57 3.06
N ILE A 32 -6.07 11.69 2.41
CA ILE A 32 -5.26 11.67 1.19
C ILE A 32 -3.79 11.54 1.58
N ALA A 33 -3.16 10.42 1.24
CA ALA A 33 -1.72 10.24 1.34
C ALA A 33 -1.03 10.99 0.19
N SER A 34 -0.15 11.95 0.51
CA SER A 34 0.47 12.80 -0.51
C SER A 34 1.42 12.02 -1.43
N PHE A 35 1.53 12.41 -2.70
CA PHE A 35 2.42 11.71 -3.63
C PHE A 35 3.89 11.64 -3.17
N PRO A 36 4.52 12.73 -2.68
CA PRO A 36 5.87 12.65 -2.15
C PRO A 36 6.04 11.57 -1.08
N ASP A 37 5.14 11.53 -0.10
CA ASP A 37 5.20 10.59 1.02
C ASP A 37 4.99 9.15 0.54
N VAL A 38 3.99 8.94 -0.33
CA VAL A 38 3.71 7.63 -0.93
C VAL A 38 4.91 7.12 -1.72
N PHE A 39 5.52 7.96 -2.56
CA PHE A 39 6.67 7.55 -3.36
C PHE A 39 7.88 7.25 -2.48
N GLU A 40 8.18 8.09 -1.50
CA GLU A 40 9.27 7.83 -0.56
C GLU A 40 9.06 6.48 0.15
N LYS A 41 7.86 6.26 0.69
CA LYS A 41 7.53 5.06 1.45
C LYS A 41 7.56 3.80 0.60
N ILE A 42 6.93 3.81 -0.58
CA ILE A 42 6.84 2.65 -1.46
C ILE A 42 8.21 2.32 -2.10
N CYS A 43 8.91 3.33 -2.62
CA CYS A 43 10.23 3.09 -3.23
C CYS A 43 11.20 2.49 -2.20
N ARG A 44 11.17 2.98 -0.95
CA ARG A 44 11.99 2.45 0.14
C ARG A 44 11.56 1.06 0.59
N SER A 45 10.26 0.80 0.74
CA SER A 45 9.74 -0.47 1.26
C SER A 45 9.96 -1.63 0.28
N PHE A 46 9.88 -1.37 -1.02
CA PHE A 46 9.98 -2.39 -2.06
C PHE A 46 11.30 -2.34 -2.84
N SER A 47 12.19 -1.39 -2.54
CA SER A 47 13.44 -1.15 -3.27
C SER A 47 13.23 -0.97 -4.78
N ILE A 48 12.18 -0.25 -5.14
CA ILE A 48 11.79 0.04 -6.54
C ILE A 48 11.97 1.51 -6.88
N LYS A 49 12.06 1.81 -8.18
CA LYS A 49 12.12 3.18 -8.70
C LYS A 49 10.72 3.77 -8.77
N LYS A 50 10.65 5.11 -8.83
CA LYS A 50 9.40 5.86 -8.96
C LYS A 50 8.52 5.40 -10.13
N LYS A 51 9.12 4.99 -11.25
CA LYS A 51 8.38 4.45 -12.41
C LYS A 51 7.64 3.16 -12.05
N GLU A 52 8.31 2.22 -11.40
CA GLU A 52 7.74 0.94 -10.94
C GLU A 52 6.70 1.18 -9.82
N ALA A 53 6.92 2.18 -8.96
CA ALA A 53 5.94 2.60 -7.96
C ALA A 53 4.65 3.13 -8.62
N TRP A 54 4.76 3.87 -9.73
CA TRP A 54 3.59 4.28 -10.51
C TRP A 54 2.84 3.07 -11.09
N GLU A 55 3.55 2.10 -11.66
CA GLU A 55 2.96 0.86 -12.18
C GLU A 55 2.20 0.10 -11.08
N LEU A 56 2.78 0.03 -9.87
CA LEU A 56 2.11 -0.54 -8.69
C LEU A 56 0.84 0.24 -8.32
N LEU A 57 0.89 1.57 -8.25
CA LEU A 57 -0.28 2.39 -7.93
C LEU A 57 -1.40 2.24 -8.99
N PHE A 58 -1.05 2.20 -10.27
CA PHE A 58 -2.05 1.97 -11.32
C PHE A 58 -2.69 0.60 -11.21
N MET A 59 -1.90 -0.43 -10.94
CA MET A 59 -2.42 -1.77 -10.69
C MET A 59 -3.40 -1.79 -9.49
N LEU A 60 -3.03 -1.19 -8.36
CA LEU A 60 -3.89 -1.12 -7.17
C LEU A 60 -5.19 -0.34 -7.44
N ARG A 61 -5.11 0.74 -8.24
CA ARG A 61 -6.29 1.50 -8.69
C ARG A 61 -7.19 0.63 -9.57
N ASP A 62 -6.62 -0.12 -10.50
CA ASP A 62 -7.38 -0.95 -11.43
C ASP A 62 -8.08 -2.12 -10.72
N PHE A 63 -7.51 -2.60 -9.61
CA PHE A 63 -8.18 -3.53 -8.68
C PHE A 63 -9.21 -2.87 -7.75
N GLY A 64 -9.36 -1.55 -7.79
CA GLY A 64 -10.28 -0.81 -6.94
C GLY A 64 -9.86 -0.69 -5.47
N MET A 65 -8.59 -0.95 -5.15
CA MET A 65 -8.06 -0.89 -3.78
C MET A 65 -7.68 0.52 -3.35
N ILE A 66 -7.38 1.39 -4.32
CA ILE A 66 -7.06 2.79 -4.07
C ILE A 66 -7.74 3.71 -5.08
N GLU A 67 -7.79 4.99 -4.75
CA GLU A 67 -8.11 6.08 -5.67
C GLU A 67 -6.91 7.01 -5.83
N ILE A 68 -6.53 7.29 -7.08
CA ILE A 68 -5.48 8.27 -7.38
C ILE A 68 -6.14 9.61 -7.64
N VAL A 69 -5.92 10.57 -6.75
CA VAL A 69 -6.47 11.92 -6.85
C VAL A 69 -5.45 12.83 -7.55
N PRO A 70 -5.76 13.36 -8.75
CA PRO A 70 -4.82 14.16 -9.52
C PRO A 70 -4.26 15.33 -8.71
N PHE A 71 -2.94 15.51 -8.80
CA PHE A 71 -2.18 16.58 -8.11
C PHE A 71 -2.26 16.57 -6.57
N LYS A 72 -2.94 15.60 -5.96
CA LYS A 72 -3.06 15.49 -4.50
C LYS A 72 -2.33 14.28 -3.95
N GLY A 73 -2.70 13.08 -4.39
CA GLY A 73 -2.15 11.85 -3.82
C GLY A 73 -3.03 10.62 -4.02
N VAL A 74 -3.07 9.77 -2.99
CA VAL A 74 -3.74 8.46 -3.01
C VAL A 74 -4.67 8.32 -1.80
N ILE A 75 -5.85 7.74 -2.01
CA ILE A 75 -6.79 7.35 -0.95
C ILE A 75 -6.89 5.82 -0.96
N VAL A 76 -6.78 5.17 0.19
CA VAL A 76 -7.03 3.72 0.33
C VAL A 76 -8.53 3.49 0.53
N LYS A 77 -9.09 2.48 -0.16
CA LYS A 77 -10.52 2.12 -0.08
C LYS A 77 -10.79 0.97 0.88
#